data_AF-A0AAW5NSY1-F1
#
_entry.id   AF-A0AAW5NSY1-F1
#
_cell.length_a   1.000
_cell.length_b   1.000
_cell.length_c   1.000
_cell.angle_alpha   90.00
_cell.angle_beta   90.00
_cell.angle_gamma   90.00
#
_symmetry.space_group_name_H-M   'P 1'
#
loop_
_entity.id
_entity.type
_entity.pdbx_description
1 polymer ?
#
loop_
_entity_poly.entity_id
_entity_poly.type
_entity_poly.pdbx_seq_one_letter_code
_entity_poly.pdbx_strand_id
1 'polypeptide(L)'
;METENALTIAEESLNELFFEEEARLWAEVYGKQSDKPDLESLQRMLENMNHLLLSLELPWERFIPILYRSFALYMRHPDENTNNRKTYQLSAQLMDAVVFLSKNTSFIHSVHLFCNVQIAAFKKLQDKEAEVNSI
;
A
#
# COMPACT_ATOMS: atom_id res chain seq x y z
N MET A 1 -23.10 11.33 -11.86
CA MET A 1 -22.89 11.13 -10.41
C MET A 1 -23.20 9.69 -10.00
N GLU A 2 -24.24 9.04 -10.53
CA GLU A 2 -24.57 7.64 -10.18
C GLU A 2 -23.64 6.57 -10.78
N THR A 3 -23.12 6.80 -11.98
CA THR A 3 -22.23 5.85 -12.68
C THR A 3 -20.86 5.70 -12.03
N GLU A 4 -20.33 6.78 -11.44
CA GLU A 4 -19.04 6.78 -10.75
C GLU A 4 -19.12 5.95 -9.46
N ASN A 5 -20.15 6.17 -8.63
CA ASN A 5 -20.39 5.37 -7.43
C ASN A 5 -20.60 3.87 -7.72
N ALA A 6 -21.29 3.53 -8.80
CA ALA A 6 -21.51 2.13 -9.17
C ALA A 6 -20.21 1.43 -9.61
N LEU A 7 -19.30 2.16 -10.27
CA LEU A 7 -17.97 1.67 -10.64
C LEU A 7 -17.09 1.48 -9.40
N THR A 8 -17.10 2.43 -8.46
CA THR A 8 -16.32 2.32 -7.21
C THR A 8 -16.78 1.13 -6.37
N ILE A 9 -18.09 0.91 -6.24
CA ILE A 9 -18.65 -0.23 -5.48
C ILE A 9 -18.28 -1.57 -6.13
N ALA A 10 -18.25 -1.63 -7.46
CA ALA A 10 -17.86 -2.84 -8.19
C ALA A 10 -16.35 -3.13 -8.09
N GLU A 11 -15.50 -2.09 -8.09
CA GLU A 11 -14.05 -2.24 -7.86
C GLU A 11 -13.74 -2.65 -6.42
N GLU A 12 -14.43 -2.08 -5.43
CA GLU A 12 -14.30 -2.46 -4.02
C GLU A 12 -14.69 -3.92 -3.79
N SER A 13 -15.79 -4.40 -4.40
CA SER A 13 -16.20 -5.81 -4.25
C SER A 13 -15.25 -6.79 -4.94
N LEU A 14 -14.60 -6.37 -6.03
CA LEU A 14 -13.64 -7.21 -6.77
C LEU A 14 -12.31 -7.31 -6.02
N ASN A 15 -11.90 -6.23 -5.36
CA ASN A 15 -10.76 -6.22 -4.44
C ASN A 15 -11.00 -7.10 -3.21
N GLU A 16 -12.20 -7.03 -2.60
CA GLU A 16 -12.56 -7.87 -1.45
C GLU A 16 -12.49 -9.37 -1.81
N LEU A 17 -13.07 -9.78 -2.93
CA LEU A 17 -12.98 -11.15 -3.47
C LEU A 17 -11.53 -11.59 -3.73
N PHE A 18 -10.69 -10.71 -4.26
CA PHE A 18 -9.28 -10.99 -4.48
C PHE A 18 -8.54 -11.23 -3.15
N PHE A 19 -8.74 -10.37 -2.15
CA PHE A 19 -8.10 -10.53 -0.84
C PHE A 19 -8.58 -11.77 -0.09
N GLU A 20 -9.87 -12.12 -0.17
CA GLU A 20 -10.40 -13.35 0.42
C GLU A 20 -9.79 -14.60 -0.21
N GLU A 21 -9.68 -14.64 -1.54
CA GLU A 21 -9.10 -15.76 -2.26
C GLU A 21 -7.60 -15.90 -1.96
N GLU A 22 -6.86 -14.79 -1.93
CA GLU A 22 -5.45 -14.79 -1.50
C GLU A 22 -5.31 -15.24 -0.04
N ALA A 23 -6.12 -14.74 0.90
CA ALA A 23 -6.10 -15.22 2.28
C ALA A 23 -6.31 -16.74 2.38
N ARG A 24 -7.21 -17.29 1.57
CA ARG A 24 -7.50 -18.73 1.51
C ARG A 24 -6.30 -19.51 0.97
N LEU A 25 -5.70 -19.05 -0.13
CA LEU A 25 -4.52 -19.68 -0.73
C LEU A 25 -3.33 -19.68 0.23
N TRP A 26 -3.11 -18.56 0.93
CA TRP A 26 -2.10 -18.48 1.98
C TRP A 26 -2.37 -19.51 3.07
N ALA A 27 -3.58 -19.55 3.63
CA ALA A 27 -3.95 -20.52 4.67
C ALA A 27 -3.78 -21.98 4.21
N GLU A 28 -4.06 -22.29 2.95
CA GLU A 28 -3.90 -23.63 2.37
C GLU A 28 -2.42 -24.04 2.22
N VAL A 29 -1.57 -23.11 1.77
CA VAL A 29 -0.12 -23.35 1.61
C VAL A 29 0.55 -23.55 2.98
N TYR A 30 0.26 -22.69 3.96
CA TYR A 30 0.84 -22.81 5.30
C TYR A 30 0.26 -23.97 6.11
N GLY A 31 -1.00 -24.36 5.87
CA GLY A 31 -1.60 -25.52 6.52
C GLY A 31 -1.02 -26.87 6.05
N LYS A 32 -0.33 -26.90 4.90
CA LYS A 32 0.15 -28.12 4.24
C LYS A 32 1.68 -28.28 4.22
N GLN A 33 2.46 -27.22 4.43
CA GLN A 33 3.92 -27.29 4.29
C GLN A 33 4.63 -27.75 5.59
N SER A 34 5.14 -28.97 5.55
CA SER A 34 6.09 -29.55 6.51
C SER A 34 7.54 -29.09 6.28
N ASP A 35 7.85 -28.53 5.11
CA ASP A 35 9.17 -27.95 4.79
C ASP A 35 9.02 -26.44 4.83
N LYS A 36 9.63 -25.81 5.84
CA LYS A 36 9.44 -24.40 6.17
C LYS A 36 10.09 -23.50 5.12
N PRO A 37 9.35 -22.71 4.32
CA PRO A 37 9.88 -21.42 3.90
C PRO A 37 10.15 -20.59 5.16
N ASP A 38 11.20 -19.78 5.16
CA ASP A 38 11.60 -18.96 6.31
C ASP A 38 10.46 -17.99 6.67
N LEU A 39 9.56 -18.43 7.56
CA LEU A 39 8.35 -17.73 8.00
C LEU A 39 8.70 -16.34 8.53
N GLU A 40 9.88 -16.19 9.14
CA GLU A 40 10.40 -14.90 9.59
C GLU A 40 10.65 -13.96 8.40
N SER A 41 11.26 -14.45 7.32
CA SER A 41 11.51 -13.64 6.11
C SER A 41 10.22 -13.14 5.44
N LEU A 42 9.18 -13.99 5.40
CA LEU A 42 7.88 -13.66 4.82
C LEU A 42 7.12 -12.67 5.71
N GLN A 43 7.15 -12.87 7.02
CA GLN A 43 6.60 -11.91 7.97
C GLN A 43 7.30 -10.54 7.84
N ARG A 44 8.64 -10.53 7.75
CA ARG A 44 9.42 -9.29 7.56
C ARG A 44 9.05 -8.57 6.27
N MET A 45 8.82 -9.33 5.19
CA MET A 45 8.39 -8.76 3.91
C MET A 45 7.02 -8.11 4.03
N LEU A 46 6.06 -8.78 4.68
CA LEU A 46 4.73 -8.23 4.94
C LEU A 46 4.79 -7.00 5.85
N GLU A 47 5.59 -7.01 6.91
CA GLU A 47 5.80 -5.85 7.78
C GLU A 47 6.37 -4.66 7.00
N ASN A 48 7.36 -4.89 6.14
CA ASN A 48 7.94 -3.85 5.28
C ASN A 48 6.92 -3.29 4.30
N MET A 49 6.11 -4.15 3.66
CA MET A 49 5.03 -3.72 2.78
C MET A 49 3.99 -2.91 3.55
N ASN A 50 3.64 -3.34 4.76
CA ASN A 50 2.69 -2.67 5.63
C ASN A 50 3.16 -1.25 6.03
N HIS A 51 4.43 -1.12 6.38
CA HIS A 51 5.05 0.18 6.69
C HIS A 51 5.10 1.11 5.47
N LEU A 52 5.36 0.56 4.27
CA LEU A 52 5.31 1.32 3.03
C LEU A 52 3.90 1.84 2.75
N LEU A 53 2.87 0.99 2.92
CA LEU A 53 1.46 1.36 2.71
C LEU A 53 1.02 2.47 3.68
N LEU A 54 1.37 2.36 4.96
CA LEU A 54 1.13 3.42 5.95
C LEU A 54 1.80 4.75 5.58
N SER A 55 3.00 4.68 4.98
CA SER A 55 3.70 5.88 4.48
C SER A 55 3.00 6.51 3.26
N LEU A 56 2.20 5.70 2.54
CA LEU A 56 1.42 6.12 1.38
C LEU A 56 -0.02 6.57 1.75
N GLU A 57 -0.54 6.25 2.94
CA GLU A 57 -1.82 6.76 3.48
C GLU A 57 -1.74 8.22 3.99
N LEU A 58 -0.83 9.04 3.46
CA LEU A 58 -0.84 10.46 3.77
C LEU A 58 -2.19 11.08 3.34
N PRO A 59 -2.71 12.10 4.04
CA PRO A 59 -3.93 12.80 3.65
C PRO A 59 -3.67 13.66 2.40
N TRP A 60 -3.45 13.01 1.26
CA TRP A 60 -3.03 13.61 0.00
C TRP A 60 -4.01 14.67 -0.48
N GLU A 61 -5.31 14.51 -0.24
CA GLU A 61 -6.33 15.53 -0.54
C GLU A 61 -6.03 16.89 0.12
N ARG A 62 -5.41 16.89 1.30
CA ARG A 62 -4.99 18.12 2.00
C ARG A 62 -3.64 18.65 1.52
N PHE A 63 -2.76 17.75 1.08
CA PHE A 63 -1.40 18.11 0.66
C PHE A 63 -1.29 18.48 -0.82
N ILE A 64 -2.12 17.92 -1.71
CA ILE A 64 -2.15 18.22 -3.14
C ILE A 64 -2.26 19.73 -3.40
N PRO A 65 -3.19 20.48 -2.78
CA PRO A 65 -3.28 21.92 -3.01
C PRO A 65 -2.02 22.68 -2.55
N ILE A 66 -1.38 22.25 -1.45
CA ILE A 66 -0.16 22.85 -0.91
C ILE A 66 1.02 22.58 -1.84
N LEU A 67 1.17 21.34 -2.31
CA LEU A 67 2.20 20.93 -3.26
C LEU A 67 2.04 21.64 -4.59
N TYR A 68 0.81 21.70 -5.12
CA TYR A 68 0.51 22.41 -6.37
C TYR A 68 0.81 23.90 -6.25
N ARG A 69 0.45 24.54 -5.13
CA ARG A 69 0.75 25.95 -4.89
C ARG A 69 2.25 26.20 -4.76
N SER A 70 2.98 25.31 -4.10
CA SER A 70 4.45 25.38 -3.98
C SER A 70 5.13 25.25 -5.34
N PHE A 71 4.67 24.30 -6.16
CA PHE A 71 5.11 24.14 -7.54
C PHE A 71 4.80 25.39 -8.38
N ALA A 72 3.58 25.91 -8.32
CA ALA A 72 3.19 27.11 -9.07
C ALA A 72 4.02 28.35 -8.65
N LEU A 73 4.38 28.47 -7.37
CA LEU A 73 5.27 29.53 -6.89
C LEU A 73 6.71 29.34 -7.40
N TYR A 74 7.22 28.11 -7.40
CA TYR A 74 8.52 27.78 -7.99
C TYR A 74 8.55 28.13 -9.49
N MET A 75 7.51 27.78 -10.24
CA MET A 75 7.39 28.10 -11.67
C MET A 75 7.35 29.60 -11.97
N ARG A 76 6.89 30.43 -11.02
CA ARG A 76 6.85 31.91 -11.17
C ARG A 76 8.21 32.57 -11.01
N HIS A 77 9.15 31.90 -10.35
CA HIS A 77 10.51 32.40 -10.12
C HIS A 77 11.53 31.32 -10.48
N PRO A 78 11.69 31.01 -11.78
CA PRO A 78 12.67 30.03 -12.22
C PRO A 78 14.08 30.53 -11.89
N ASP A 79 14.87 29.71 -11.19
CA ASP A 79 16.29 29.97 -10.97
C ASP A 79 17.01 29.87 -12.33
N GLU A 80 17.88 30.83 -12.63
CA GLU A 80 18.63 30.91 -13.89
C GLU A 80 19.68 29.79 -13.99
N ASN A 81 20.12 29.21 -12.86
CA ASN A 81 21.18 28.20 -12.82
C ASN A 81 20.71 26.73 -12.85
N THR A 82 19.41 26.45 -12.73
CA THR A 82 18.89 25.08 -12.75
C THR A 82 18.49 24.62 -14.16
N ASN A 83 18.65 23.31 -14.43
CA ASN A 83 18.08 22.67 -15.62
C ASN A 83 16.56 22.61 -15.50
N ASN A 84 15.92 23.75 -15.75
CA ASN A 84 14.51 24.02 -15.52
C ASN A 84 13.62 22.98 -16.19
N ARG A 85 13.98 22.50 -17.39
CA ARG A 85 13.22 21.46 -18.10
C ARG A 85 13.15 20.13 -17.33
N LYS A 86 14.29 19.66 -16.79
CA LYS A 86 14.33 18.40 -16.04
C LYS A 86 13.58 18.53 -14.71
N THR A 87 13.73 19.67 -14.03
CA THR A 87 13.02 19.96 -12.78
C THR A 87 11.50 20.01 -13.00
N TYR A 88 11.04 20.61 -14.12
CA TYR A 88 9.61 20.63 -14.46
C TYR A 88 9.06 19.25 -14.74
N GLN A 89 9.78 18.40 -15.48
CA GLN A 89 9.36 17.04 -15.77
C GLN A 89 9.24 16.19 -14.51
N LEU A 90 10.24 16.25 -13.62
CA LEU A 90 10.23 15.50 -12.36
C LEU A 90 9.11 16.00 -11.42
N SER A 91 8.86 17.32 -11.40
CA SER A 91 7.77 17.89 -10.61
C SER A 91 6.41 17.44 -11.14
N ALA A 92 6.21 17.40 -12.46
CA ALA A 92 4.98 16.91 -13.06
C ALA A 92 4.73 15.42 -12.74
N GLN A 93 5.76 14.57 -12.89
CA GLN A 93 5.68 13.15 -12.53
C GLN A 93 5.35 12.93 -11.06
N LEU A 94 5.92 13.76 -10.17
CA LEU A 94 5.59 13.72 -8.75
C LEU A 94 4.12 14.08 -8.50
N MET A 95 3.61 15.13 -9.16
CA MET A 95 2.20 15.53 -9.02
C MET A 95 1.24 14.45 -9.55
N ASP A 96 1.57 13.81 -10.67
CA ASP A 96 0.79 12.68 -11.21
C ASP A 96 0.77 11.50 -10.23
N ALA A 97 1.92 11.16 -9.63
CA ALA A 97 2.00 10.11 -8.62
C ALA A 97 1.18 10.44 -7.36
N VAL A 98 1.22 11.70 -6.88
CA VAL A 98 0.44 12.13 -5.72
C VAL A 98 -1.07 12.06 -5.99
N VAL A 99 -1.52 12.49 -7.17
CA VAL A 99 -2.94 12.41 -7.57
C VAL A 99 -3.39 10.95 -7.71
N PHE A 100 -2.54 10.09 -8.27
CA PHE A 100 -2.80 8.66 -8.32
C PHE A 100 -2.96 8.06 -6.92
N LEU A 101 -2.06 8.38 -5.98
CA LEU A 101 -2.14 7.89 -4.60
C LEU A 101 -3.38 8.39 -3.88
N SER A 102 -3.79 9.66 -4.07
CA SER A 102 -4.98 10.20 -3.39
C SER A 102 -6.26 9.46 -3.80
N LYS A 103 -6.39 9.13 -5.09
CA LYS A 103 -7.53 8.36 -5.61
C LYS A 103 -7.57 6.92 -5.12
N ASN A 104 -6.42 6.34 -4.81
CA ASN A 104 -6.30 4.94 -4.38
C ASN A 104 -6.21 4.79 -2.85
N THR A 105 -6.51 5.84 -2.07
CA THR A 105 -6.42 5.79 -0.61
C THR A 105 -7.26 4.67 0.00
N SER A 106 -8.48 4.44 -0.49
CA SER A 106 -9.36 3.33 -0.04
C SER A 106 -8.72 1.96 -0.30
N PHE A 107 -8.14 1.78 -1.49
CA PHE A 107 -7.45 0.53 -1.83
C PHE A 107 -6.19 0.30 -0.99
N ILE A 108 -5.36 1.32 -0.80
CA ILE A 108 -4.16 1.27 0.07
C ILE A 108 -4.57 0.88 1.50
N HIS A 109 -5.69 1.42 1.99
CA HIS A 109 -6.25 1.08 3.29
C HIS A 109 -6.68 -0.38 3.39
N SER A 110 -7.39 -0.90 2.39
CA SER A 110 -7.79 -2.31 2.33
C SER A 110 -6.58 -3.25 2.30
N VAL A 111 -5.53 -2.92 1.54
CA VAL A 111 -4.27 -3.70 1.53
C VAL A 111 -3.59 -3.65 2.90
N HIS A 112 -3.55 -2.49 3.55
CA HIS A 112 -2.98 -2.33 4.91
C HIS A 112 -3.70 -3.22 5.93
N LEU A 113 -5.04 -3.22 5.93
CA LEU A 113 -5.85 -4.08 6.79
C LEU A 113 -5.59 -5.57 6.52
N PHE A 114 -5.52 -5.97 5.25
CA PHE A 114 -5.18 -7.32 4.87
C PHE A 114 -3.80 -7.74 5.40
N CYS A 115 -2.76 -6.92 5.20
CA CYS A 115 -1.42 -7.20 5.71
C CYS A 115 -1.40 -7.38 7.24
N ASN A 116 -2.13 -6.54 7.99
CA ASN A 116 -2.24 -6.68 9.44
C ASN A 116 -2.86 -8.03 9.86
N VAL A 117 -3.91 -8.48 9.17
CA VAL A 117 -4.55 -9.78 9.44
C VAL A 117 -3.58 -10.92 9.16
N GLN A 118 -2.85 -10.87 8.04
CA GLN A 118 -1.87 -11.91 7.70
C GLN A 118 -0.72 -11.94 8.72
N ILE A 119 -0.16 -10.79 9.12
CA ILE A 119 0.90 -10.70 10.15
C ILE A 119 0.42 -11.31 11.47
N ALA A 120 -0.82 -11.04 11.88
CA ALA A 120 -1.39 -11.63 13.10
C ALA A 120 -1.56 -13.15 12.99
N ALA A 121 -1.91 -13.66 11.80
CA ALA A 121 -1.98 -15.10 11.55
C ALA A 121 -0.59 -15.76 11.63
N PHE A 122 0.45 -15.13 11.07
CA PHE A 122 1.83 -15.61 11.17
C PHE A 122 2.32 -15.71 12.62
N LYS A 123 2.08 -14.67 13.43
CA LYS A 123 2.46 -14.69 14.86
C LYS A 123 1.80 -15.86 15.60
N LYS A 124 0.50 -16.09 15.38
CA LYS A 124 -0.22 -17.22 15.98
C LYS A 124 0.35 -18.58 15.55
N LEU A 125 0.86 -18.71 14.34
CA LEU A 125 1.48 -19.95 13.86
C LEU A 125 2.86 -20.18 14.50
N GLN A 126 3.67 -19.12 14.63
CA GLN A 126 4.95 -19.16 15.34
C GLN A 126 4.77 -19.51 16.83
N ASP A 127 3.81 -18.89 17.51
CA ASP A 127 3.53 -19.15 18.93
C ASP A 127 3.13 -20.62 19.16
N LYS A 128 2.25 -21.17 18.31
CA LYS A 128 1.87 -22.60 18.36
C LYS A 128 3.04 -23.53 18.11
N GLU A 129 3.93 -23.16 17.19
CA GLU A 129 5.13 -23.96 16.90
C GLU A 129 6.15 -23.91 18.06
N ALA A 130 6.27 -22.77 18.74
CA ALA A 130 7.11 -22.63 19.93
C ALA A 130 6.58 -23.46 21.11
N GLU A 131 5.26 -23.51 21.32
CA GLU A 131 4.63 -24.34 22.35
C GLU A 131 4.89 -25.84 22.12
N VAL A 132 4.71 -26.32 20.87
CA VAL A 132 4.92 -27.72 20.50
C VAL A 132 6.38 -28.17 20.62
N ASN A 133 7.34 -27.29 20.32
CA ASN A 133 8.77 -27.59 20.43
C ASN A 133 9.33 -27.45 21.86
N SER A 134 8.54 -26.96 22.82
CA SER A 134 8.94 -26.81 24.24
C SER A 134 8.55 -28.00 25.13
N ILE A 135 7.85 -28.98 24.56
CA ILE A 135 7.40 -30.24 25.20
C ILE A 135 8.30 -31.38 24.76
#